data_AF-A0AAP5QMN6-F1
#
_entry.id   AF-A0AAP5QMN6-F1
#
_cell.length_a   1.000
_cell.length_b   1.000
_cell.length_c   1.000
_cell.angle_alpha   90.00
_cell.angle_beta   90.00
_cell.angle_gamma   90.00
#
_symmetry.space_group_name_H-M   'P 1'
#
loop_
_entity.id
_entity.type
_entity.pdbx_description
1 polymer ?
#
loop_
_entity_poly.entity_id
_entity_poly.type
_entity_poly.pdbx_seq_one_letter_code
_entity_poly.pdbx_strand_id
1 'polypeptide(L)' 'MSKFIVLKMDDVKDHLTFEEQLFLGIFIDRINLCRETEGRAINDYVVINRDEPYIDEVTDIMRKHGHSERAE' A
#
# COMPACT_ATOMS: atom_id res chain seq x y z
N MET A 1 -10.68 -0.77 11.41
CA MET A 1 -9.36 -0.10 11.51
C MET A 1 -8.58 -0.44 10.25
N SER A 2 -8.18 0.57 9.47
CA SER A 2 -7.39 0.37 8.25
C SER A 2 -5.97 -0.09 8.61
N LYS A 3 -5.57 -1.29 8.17
CA LYS A 3 -4.25 -1.86 8.47
C LYS A 3 -3.12 -1.24 7.62
N PHE A 4 -3.47 -0.65 6.48
CA PHE A 4 -2.55 -0.10 5.50
C PHE A 4 -3.06 1.24 4.97
N ILE A 5 -2.15 2.08 4.50
CA ILE A 5 -2.44 3.30 3.74
C ILE A 5 -1.87 3.07 2.34
N VAL A 6 -2.67 3.34 1.31
CA VAL A 6 -2.27 3.32 -0.11
C VAL A 6 -2.60 4.69 -0.68
N LEU A 7 -1.60 5.39 -1.22
CA LEU A 7 -1.75 6.68 -1.88
C LEU A 7 -1.23 6.55 -3.30
N LYS A 8 -1.98 7.02 -4.30
CA LYS A 8 -1.44 7.14 -5.66
C LYS A 8 -0.39 8.24 -5.66
N MET A 9 0.74 8.00 -6.30
CA MET A 9 1.80 9.00 -6.37
C MET A 9 1.38 10.25 -7.12
N ASP A 10 0.44 10.13 -8.07
CA ASP A 10 -0.11 11.28 -8.79
C ASP A 10 -0.95 12.15 -7.85
N ASP A 11 -1.84 11.56 -7.04
CA ASP A 11 -2.59 12.30 -6.02
C ASP A 11 -1.66 13.03 -5.03
N VAL A 12 -0.55 12.38 -4.63
CA VAL A 12 0.46 13.00 -3.77
C VAL A 12 1.09 14.22 -4.45
N LYS A 13 1.42 14.14 -5.74
CA LYS A 13 2.03 15.25 -6.49
C LYS A 13 1.05 16.37 -6.77
N ASP A 14 -0.19 16.03 -7.08
CA ASP A 14 -1.23 16.97 -7.53
C ASP A 14 -1.88 17.71 -6.37
N HIS A 15 -1.86 17.13 -5.16
CA HIS A 15 -2.58 17.67 -4.00
C HIS A 15 -1.68 18.11 -2.83
N LEU A 16 -0.42 17.67 -2.76
CA LEU A 16 0.49 18.11 -1.70
C LEU A 16 1.50 19.13 -2.21
N THR A 17 1.80 20.10 -1.36
CA THR A 17 2.93 21.00 -1.56
C THR A 17 4.26 20.25 -1.52
N PHE A 18 5.32 20.85 -2.06
CA PHE A 18 6.66 20.27 -1.99
C PHE A 18 7.11 19.97 -0.55
N GLU A 19 6.80 20.85 0.39
CA GLU A 19 7.15 20.66 1.80
C GLU A 19 6.42 19.45 2.42
N GLU A 20 5.13 19.29 2.12
CA GLU A 20 4.35 18.12 2.58
C GLU A 20 4.85 16.81 1.95
N GLN A 21 5.24 16.83 0.68
CA GLN A 21 5.86 15.67 0.02
C GLN A 21 7.19 15.29 0.67
N LEU A 22 8.01 16.29 1.03
CA LEU A 22 9.26 16.07 1.74
C LEU A 22 9.02 15.48 3.13
N PHE A 23 8.07 16.01 3.89
CA PHE A 23 7.71 15.46 5.20
C PHE A 23 7.19 14.03 5.11
N LEU A 24 6.35 13.72 4.11
CA LEU A 24 5.88 12.37 3.87
C LEU A 24 7.06 11.39 3.65
N GLY A 25 8.05 11.78 2.84
CA GLY A 25 9.27 11.00 2.66
C GLY A 25 10.04 10.77 3.96
N ILE A 26 10.25 11.84 4.74
CA ILE A 26 10.94 11.76 6.05
C ILE A 26 10.22 10.80 7.01
N PHE A 27 8.89 10.83 7.05
CA PHE A 27 8.11 9.94 7.91
C PHE A 27 8.24 8.47 7.48
N ILE A 28 8.19 8.20 6.17
CA ILE A 28 8.39 6.86 5.62
C ILE A 28 9.78 6.32 6.00
N ASP A 29 10.83 7.11 5.78
CA ASP A 29 12.21 6.72 6.09
C ASP A 29 12.41 6.43 7.58
N ARG A 30 11.85 7.28 8.45
CA ARG A 30 11.93 7.09 9.90
C ARG A 30 11.27 5.78 10.34
N ILE A 31 10.10 5.46 9.78
CA ILE A 31 9.39 4.21 10.10
C ILE A 31 10.20 3.00 9.61
N ASN A 32 10.74 3.07 8.40
CA ASN A 32 11.57 1.99 7.83
C ASN A 32 12.82 1.73 8.68
N LEU A 33 13.52 2.78 9.10
CA LEU A 33 14.67 2.68 9.99
C LEU A 33 14.27 2.02 11.32
N CYS A 34 13.17 2.45 11.95
CA CYS A 34 12.68 1.82 13.18
C CYS A 34 12.41 0.32 12.98
N ARG A 35 11.74 -0.07 11.89
CA ARG A 35 11.47 -1.49 11.58
C ARG A 35 12.74 -2.31 11.42
N GLU A 36 13.75 -1.76 10.75
CA GLU A 36 15.06 -2.39 10.59
C GLU A 36 15.74 -2.58 11.96
N THR A 37 15.76 -1.54 12.80
CA THR A 37 16.35 -1.63 14.14
C THR A 37 15.61 -2.59 15.08
N GLU A 38 14.31 -2.80 14.85
CA GLU A 38 13.48 -3.77 15.58
C GLU A 38 13.60 -5.20 15.01
N GLY A 39 14.42 -5.42 13.96
CA GLY A 39 14.59 -6.73 13.31
C GLY A 39 13.34 -7.22 12.59
N ARG A 40 12.43 -6.32 12.19
CA ARG A 40 11.23 -6.68 11.44
C ARG A 40 11.57 -6.92 9.98
N ALA A 41 10.94 -7.94 9.39
CA ALA A 41 11.05 -8.18 7.96
C ALA A 41 10.54 -6.98 7.15
N ILE A 42 11.25 -6.69 6.05
CA ILE A 42 10.73 -5.88 4.95
C ILE A 42 9.72 -6.76 4.22
N ASN A 43 8.48 -6.28 4.16
CA ASN A 43 7.40 -7.01 3.51
C ASN A 43 7.29 -6.51 2.07
N ASP A 44 7.29 -7.43 1.12
CA ASP A 44 6.97 -7.13 -0.28
C ASP A 44 5.45 -7.22 -0.48
N TYR A 45 4.86 -6.17 -1.04
CA TYR A 45 3.43 -6.07 -1.27
C TYR A 45 3.12 -5.91 -2.75
N VAL A 46 2.05 -6.55 -3.20
CA VAL A 46 1.42 -6.28 -4.50
C VAL A 46 0.14 -5.50 -4.25
N VAL A 47 0.05 -4.29 -4.81
CA VAL A 47 -1.17 -3.46 -4.76
C VAL A 47 -1.86 -3.56 -6.10
N ILE A 48 -3.15 -3.89 -6.08
CA ILE A 48 -3.95 -4.09 -7.29
C ILE A 48 -5.12 -3.10 -7.26
N ASN A 49 -5.16 -2.21 -8.25
CA ASN A 49 -6.29 -1.32 -8.44
C ASN A 49 -7.50 -2.13 -8.91
N ARG A 50 -8.62 -2.01 -8.19
CA ARG A 50 -9.84 -2.77 -8.48
C ARG A 50 -10.67 -2.20 -9.62
N ASP A 51 -10.38 -0.99 -10.05
CA ASP A 51 -11.10 -0.35 -11.16
C ASP A 51 -10.52 -0.74 -12.54
N GLU A 52 -9.49 -1.60 -12.58
CA GLU A 52 -8.84 -2.03 -13.80
C GLU A 52 -9.60 -3.18 -14.50
N PRO A 53 -9.60 -3.25 -15.85
CA PRO A 53 -10.36 -4.25 -16.61
C PRO A 53 -10.04 -5.72 -16.28
N TYR A 54 -8.86 -5.98 -15.73
CA TYR A 54 -8.39 -7.32 -15.39
C TYR A 54 -8.73 -7.75 -13.95
N ILE A 55 -9.45 -6.92 -13.17
CA ILE A 55 -9.67 -7.19 -11.74
C ILE A 55 -10.43 -8.49 -11.48
N ASP A 56 -11.37 -8.85 -12.34
CA ASP A 56 -12.18 -10.05 -12.18
C ASP A 56 -11.29 -11.31 -12.28
N GLU A 57 -10.35 -11.34 -13.22
CA GLU A 57 -9.40 -12.43 -13.39
C GLU A 57 -8.49 -12.58 -12.17
N VAL A 58 -7.97 -11.45 -11.66
CA VAL A 58 -7.15 -11.44 -10.44
C VAL A 58 -7.95 -11.93 -9.23
N THR A 59 -9.18 -11.46 -9.09
CA THR A 59 -10.05 -11.83 -7.97
C THR A 59 -10.37 -13.33 -8.01
N ASP A 60 -10.59 -13.90 -9.19
CA ASP A 60 -10.79 -15.34 -9.37
C ASP A 60 -9.55 -16.17 -9.02
N ILE A 61 -8.35 -15.70 -9.39
CA ILE A 61 -7.09 -16.34 -8.98
C ILE A 61 -6.95 -16.32 -7.45
N MET A 62 -7.18 -15.18 -6.82
CA MET A 62 -7.08 -15.04 -5.36
C MET A 62 -8.08 -15.97 -4.65
N ARG A 63 -9.34 -16.02 -5.14
CA ARG A 63 -10.39 -16.88 -4.59
C ARG A 63 -10.03 -18.37 -4.68
N LYS A 64 -9.47 -18.82 -5.81
CA LYS A 64 -9.02 -20.22 -6.01
C LYS A 64 -7.96 -20.66 -5.00
N HIS A 65 -7.18 -19.73 -4.47
CA HIS A 65 -6.11 -19.98 -3.50
C HIS A 65 -6.53 -19.70 -2.04
N GLY A 66 -7.83 -19.58 -1.77
CA GLY A 66 -8.35 -19.41 -0.41
C GLY A 66 -8.30 -17.97 0.13
N HIS A 67 -7.98 -17.00 -0.72
CA HIS A 67 -8.11 -15.58 -0.39
C HIS A 67 -9.49 -15.09 -0.85
N SER A 68 -10.47 -15.09 0.06
CA SER A 68 -11.82 -14.57 -0.20
C SER A 68 -12.00 -13.17 0.40
N GLU A 69 -12.61 -12.25 -0.36
CA GLU A 69 -13.28 -11.10 0.24
C GLU A 69 -14.51 -11.58 1.02
N ARG A 70 -14.35 -11.71 2.34
CA ARG A 70 -15.43 -11.55 3.32
C ARG A 70 -14.84 -11.59 4.72
N ALA A 71 -14.58 -10.41 5.26
CA ALA A 71 -14.95 -10.11 6.63
C ALA A 71 -15.90 -8.92 6.51
N GLU A 72 -17.14 -9.14 6.95
CA GLU A 72 -18.17 -8.12 7.12
C GLU A 72 -17.68 -6.94 7.96
#